data_AF-A0A183FA43-F1
#
_entry.id   AF-A0A183FA43-F1
#
_cell.length_a   1.000
_cell.length_b   1.000
_cell.length_c   1.000
_cell.angle_alpha   90.00
_cell.angle_beta   90.00
_cell.angle_gamma   90.00
#
_symmetry.space_group_name_H-M   'P 1'
#
loop_
_entity.id
_entity.type
_entity.pdbx_description
1 polymer ?
#
loop_
_entity_poly.entity_id
_entity_poly.type
_entity_poly.pdbx_seq_one_letter_code
_entity_poly.pdbx_strand_id
1 'polypeptide(L)'
;MDSKAMVNEMEAMDWRLTLIRSQRFKKFFLFDNAAPHRAKVTTDKLAQLGYVHDFMVGRDTRTQADLDNHNEQWISTRRKQFWRDGIRKLADRWQQGH
;
A
#
# COMPACT_ATOMS: atom_id res chain seq x y z
N MET A 1 7.02 -11.62 -4.41
CA MET A 1 6.32 -11.84 -3.13
C MET A 1 5.18 -12.80 -3.38
N ASP A 2 4.99 -13.82 -2.54
CA ASP A 2 3.84 -14.72 -2.63
C ASP A 2 2.65 -14.20 -1.79
N SER A 3 1.48 -14.82 -1.93
CA SER A 3 0.26 -14.39 -1.23
C SER A 3 0.33 -14.52 0.29
N LYS A 4 1.15 -15.43 0.81
CA LYS A 4 1.33 -15.62 2.25
C LYS A 4 2.19 -14.50 2.83
N ALA A 5 3.28 -14.17 2.16
CA ALA A 5 4.11 -13.02 2.50
C ALA A 5 3.28 -11.72 2.44
N MET A 6 2.42 -11.57 1.42
CA MET A 6 1.52 -10.40 1.32
C MET A 6 0.58 -10.27 2.53
N VAL A 7 0.02 -11.38 3.01
CA VAL A 7 -0.83 -11.38 4.21
C VAL A 7 -0.07 -10.94 5.45
N ASN A 8 1.16 -11.42 5.63
CA ASN A 8 2.01 -11.01 6.76
C ASN A 8 2.32 -9.50 6.72
N GLU A 9 2.63 -8.96 5.54
CA GLU A 9 2.86 -7.51 5.35
C GLU A 9 1.60 -6.69 5.67
N MET A 10 0.40 -7.17 5.28
CA MET A 10 -0.87 -6.53 5.62
C MET A 10 -1.12 -6.49 7.13
N GLU A 11 -0.82 -7.57 7.84
CA GLU A 11 -0.93 -7.62 9.30
C GLU A 11 0.03 -6.65 9.98
N ALA A 12 1.29 -6.63 9.54
CA ALA A 12 2.30 -5.71 10.05
C ALA A 12 1.90 -4.25 9.82
N MET A 13 1.35 -3.93 8.65
CA MET A 13 0.85 -2.61 8.33
C MET A 13 -0.36 -2.22 9.17
N ASP A 14 -1.35 -3.11 9.33
CA ASP A 14 -2.54 -2.82 10.13
C ASP A 14 -2.15 -2.48 11.58
N TRP A 15 -1.24 -3.27 12.15
CA TRP A 15 -0.69 -3.02 13.48
C TRP A 15 -0.03 -1.63 13.59
N ARG A 16 0.84 -1.27 12.62
CA ARG A 16 1.47 0.07 12.59
C ARG A 16 0.44 1.20 12.50
N LEU A 17 -0.64 1.00 11.74
CA LEU A 17 -1.72 1.98 11.61
C LEU A 17 -2.50 2.16 12.92
N THR A 18 -2.73 1.08 13.69
CA THR A 18 -3.37 1.18 15.02
C THR A 18 -2.54 2.03 15.99
N LEU A 19 -1.21 1.97 15.89
CA LEU A 19 -0.31 2.73 16.74
C LEU A 19 -0.32 4.23 16.43
N ILE A 20 -0.54 4.59 15.16
CA ILE A 20 -0.51 5.98 14.70
C ILE A 20 -1.82 6.72 15.05
N ARG A 21 -2.97 6.02 15.02
CA ARG A 21 -4.30 6.67 15.14
C ARG A 21 -5.34 5.76 15.79
N SER A 22 -5.83 6.16 16.96
CA SER A 22 -6.90 5.47 17.72
C SER A 22 -8.32 5.62 17.11
N GLN A 23 -8.54 6.58 16.21
CA GLN A 23 -9.86 6.83 15.62
C GLN A 23 -10.21 5.82 14.51
N ARG A 24 -11.42 5.25 14.59
CA ARG A 24 -11.99 4.31 13.61
C ARG A 24 -12.50 5.04 12.35
N PHE A 25 -11.63 5.27 11.39
CA PHE A 25 -12.04 5.63 10.02
C PHE A 25 -12.10 4.38 9.15
N LYS A 26 -12.99 4.40 8.15
CA LYS A 26 -13.00 3.39 7.09
C LYS A 26 -11.70 3.50 6.29
N LYS A 27 -10.95 2.40 6.23
CA LYS A 27 -9.66 2.35 5.54
C LYS A 27 -9.87 1.83 4.11
N PHE A 28 -9.27 2.52 3.14
CA PHE A 28 -9.28 2.14 1.73
C PHE A 28 -7.85 1.75 1.32
N PHE A 29 -7.72 0.65 0.59
CA PHE A 29 -6.42 0.12 0.15
C PHE A 29 -6.39 0.07 -1.38
N LEU A 30 -5.46 0.81 -1.99
CA LEU A 30 -5.27 0.84 -3.45
C LEU A 30 -3.95 0.16 -3.77
N PHE A 31 -3.98 -0.89 -4.58
CA PHE A 31 -2.76 -1.61 -4.95
C PHE A 31 -2.85 -2.25 -6.33
N ASP A 32 -1.72 -2.79 -6.71
CA ASP A 32 -1.44 -3.84 -7.67
C ASP A 32 -2.48 -4.94 -8.13
N ASN A 33 -2.75 -5.29 -9.39
CA ASN A 33 -3.58 -6.43 -9.80
C ASN A 33 -2.75 -7.71 -9.98
N ALA A 34 -1.51 -7.74 -9.48
CA ALA A 34 -0.68 -8.92 -9.56
C ALA A 34 -1.35 -10.13 -8.91
N ALA A 35 -1.10 -11.32 -9.48
CA ALA A 35 -1.70 -12.57 -9.04
C ALA A 35 -1.64 -12.82 -7.51
N PRO A 36 -0.53 -12.49 -6.80
CA PRO A 36 -0.48 -12.68 -5.35
C PRO A 36 -1.53 -11.88 -4.58
N HIS A 37 -1.92 -10.69 -5.06
CA HIS A 37 -2.86 -9.81 -4.36
C HIS A 37 -4.33 -10.18 -4.59
N ARG A 38 -4.61 -10.88 -5.70
CA ARG A 38 -5.95 -11.40 -6.03
C ARG A 38 -6.22 -12.78 -5.44
N ALA A 39 -5.21 -13.41 -4.85
CA ALA A 39 -5.37 -14.72 -4.24
C ALA A 39 -6.39 -14.66 -3.10
N LYS A 40 -7.20 -15.71 -2.99
CA LYS A 40 -8.28 -15.80 -1.99
C LYS A 40 -7.79 -15.51 -0.58
N VAL A 41 -6.60 -16.03 -0.21
CA VAL A 41 -6.00 -15.81 1.11
C VAL A 41 -5.76 -14.33 1.41
N THR A 42 -5.41 -13.54 0.39
CA THR A 42 -5.14 -12.10 0.52
C THR A 42 -6.45 -11.31 0.54
N THR A 43 -7.41 -11.66 -0.31
CA THR A 43 -8.73 -11.00 -0.31
C THR A 43 -9.52 -11.28 0.97
N ASP A 44 -9.46 -12.51 1.50
CA ASP A 44 -10.10 -12.89 2.75
C ASP A 44 -9.48 -12.12 3.93
N LYS A 45 -8.15 -11.92 3.91
CA LYS A 45 -7.47 -11.12 4.94
C LYS A 45 -7.89 -9.66 4.90
N LEU A 46 -7.99 -9.05 3.72
CA LEU A 46 -8.50 -7.68 3.57
C LEU A 46 -9.90 -7.52 4.15
N ALA A 47 -10.79 -8.48 3.88
CA ALA A 47 -12.13 -8.50 4.44
C ALA A 47 -12.12 -8.63 5.98
N GLN A 48 -11.30 -9.53 6.54
CA GLN A 48 -11.15 -9.70 7.99
C GLN A 48 -10.68 -8.41 8.69
N LEU A 49 -9.79 -7.66 8.06
CA LEU A 49 -9.25 -6.41 8.60
C LEU A 49 -10.15 -5.18 8.29
N GLY A 50 -11.24 -5.36 7.55
CA GLY A 50 -12.21 -4.30 7.25
C GLY A 50 -11.78 -3.30 6.16
N TYR A 51 -10.87 -3.68 5.27
CA TYR A 51 -10.41 -2.84 4.16
C TYR A 51 -11.29 -2.99 2.91
N VAL A 52 -11.54 -1.88 2.21
CA VAL A 52 -12.11 -1.87 0.85
C VAL A 52 -10.96 -1.71 -0.15
N HIS A 53 -10.94 -2.52 -1.21
CA HIS A 53 -9.80 -2.58 -2.15
C HIS A 53 -10.15 -2.33 -3.62
N ASP A 54 -9.17 -1.82 -4.37
CA ASP A 54 -9.20 -1.56 -5.82
C ASP A 54 -7.82 -1.82 -6.47
N PHE A 55 -7.76 -2.15 -7.77
CA PHE A 55 -6.60 -2.78 -8.44
C PHE A 55 -5.91 -1.93 -9.56
N MET A 56 -4.57 -1.88 -9.66
CA MET A 56 -3.72 -1.26 -10.73
C MET A 56 -2.48 -2.11 -11.04
N VAL A 57 -1.63 -1.98 -12.09
CA VAL A 57 -0.52 -2.95 -12.38
C VAL A 57 0.87 -2.28 -12.50
N GLY A 58 1.95 -2.91 -12.00
CA GLY A 58 3.35 -2.47 -12.27
C GLY A 58 4.47 -3.48 -11.90
N ARG A 59 5.58 -3.49 -12.66
CA ARG A 59 6.76 -4.38 -12.53
C ARG A 59 7.99 -3.69 -11.91
N ASP A 60 8.95 -4.49 -11.45
CA ASP A 60 10.19 -4.07 -10.78
C ASP A 60 11.48 -4.70 -11.40
N THR A 61 12.65 -4.14 -11.08
CA THR A 61 13.96 -4.84 -10.84
C THR A 61 15.11 -3.84 -10.57
N ARG A 62 15.68 -3.88 -9.36
CA ARG A 62 17.10 -3.60 -8.99
C ARG A 62 17.39 -4.26 -7.62
N THR A 63 18.65 -4.35 -7.20
CA THR A 63 19.10 -5.14 -6.03
C THR A 63 18.55 -4.65 -4.68
N GLN A 64 18.07 -5.59 -3.86
CA GLN A 64 17.20 -5.36 -2.71
C GLN A 64 17.82 -4.50 -1.58
N ALA A 65 19.03 -4.82 -1.12
CA ALA A 65 19.60 -4.20 0.08
C ALA A 65 19.96 -2.71 -0.10
N ASP A 66 20.46 -2.34 -1.28
CA ASP A 66 20.78 -0.94 -1.60
C ASP A 66 19.49 -0.11 -1.78
N LEU A 67 18.45 -0.74 -2.34
CA LEU A 67 17.13 -0.13 -2.45
C LEU A 67 16.50 0.09 -1.07
N ASP A 68 16.59 -0.89 -0.17
CA ASP A 68 15.96 -0.79 1.14
C ASP A 68 16.55 0.37 1.96
N ASN A 69 17.89 0.46 2.05
CA ASN A 69 18.56 1.55 2.76
C ASN A 69 18.29 2.93 2.13
N HIS A 70 18.35 3.03 0.80
CA HIS A 70 18.05 4.27 0.10
C HIS A 70 16.59 4.70 0.26
N ASN A 71 15.66 3.74 0.19
CA ASN A 71 14.23 3.98 0.35
C ASN A 71 13.92 4.45 1.77
N GLU A 72 14.49 3.84 2.80
CA GLU A 72 14.28 4.27 4.19
C GLU A 72 14.75 5.72 4.43
N GLN A 73 15.95 6.07 3.93
CA GLN A 73 16.47 7.44 4.01
C GLN A 73 15.61 8.42 3.20
N TRP A 74 15.18 8.01 2.01
CA TRP A 74 14.35 8.85 1.16
C TRP A 74 12.97 9.10 1.77
N ILE A 75 12.32 8.05 2.30
CA ILE A 75 10.99 8.13 2.93
C ILE A 75 11.06 8.99 4.19
N SER A 76 12.06 8.77 5.05
CA SER A 76 12.20 9.49 6.34
C SER A 76 12.43 10.99 6.16
N THR A 77 13.03 11.42 5.05
CA THR A 77 13.25 12.84 4.75
C THR A 77 12.03 13.55 4.14
N ARG A 78 10.94 12.83 3.78
CA ARG A 78 9.75 13.45 3.19
C ARG A 78 8.82 14.04 4.25
N ARG A 79 8.46 15.32 4.06
CA ARG A 79 7.44 16.00 4.88
C ARG A 79 6.07 15.36 4.66
N LYS A 80 5.21 15.34 5.69
CA LYS A 80 3.82 14.85 5.61
C LYS A 80 3.02 15.43 4.43
N GLN A 81 3.30 16.67 4.04
CA GLN A 81 2.62 17.34 2.94
C GLN A 81 2.88 16.66 1.59
N PHE A 82 4.08 16.12 1.37
CA PHE A 82 4.45 15.37 0.18
C PHE A 82 3.46 14.21 -0.08
N TRP A 83 3.17 13.42 0.94
CA TRP A 83 2.23 12.29 0.87
C TRP A 83 0.78 12.75 0.64
N ARG A 84 0.36 13.85 1.30
CA ARG A 84 -0.99 14.42 1.12
C ARG A 84 -1.21 14.88 -0.31
N ASP A 85 -0.24 15.58 -0.89
CA ASP A 85 -0.35 16.10 -2.25
C ASP A 85 -0.32 14.97 -3.29
N GLY A 86 0.48 13.93 -3.05
CA GLY A 86 0.50 12.73 -3.88
C GLY A 86 -0.88 12.06 -3.99
N ILE A 87 -1.58 11.88 -2.87
CA ILE A 87 -2.93 11.29 -2.85
C ILE A 87 -3.95 12.20 -3.55
N ARG A 88 -3.89 13.52 -3.32
CA ARG A 88 -4.83 14.48 -3.94
C ARG A 88 -4.73 14.52 -5.46
N LYS A 89 -3.53 14.34 -6.01
CA LYS A 89 -3.28 14.29 -7.46
C LYS A 89 -3.96 13.11 -8.17
N LEU A 90 -4.48 12.11 -7.45
CA LEU A 90 -5.20 11.00 -8.09
C LEU A 90 -6.44 11.48 -8.84
N ALA A 91 -7.17 12.48 -8.32
CA ALA A 91 -8.34 13.02 -8.99
C ALA A 91 -7.99 13.59 -10.37
N ASP A 92 -6.94 14.43 -10.44
CA ASP A 92 -6.47 15.01 -11.70
C ASP A 92 -6.01 13.93 -12.68
N ARG A 93 -5.30 12.90 -12.18
CA ARG A 93 -4.81 11.78 -13.01
C ARG A 93 -5.96 10.94 -13.60
N TRP A 94 -7.02 10.71 -12.84
CA TRP A 94 -8.18 9.98 -13.34
C TRP A 94 -8.99 10.78 -14.36
N GLN A 95 -9.06 12.11 -14.20
CA GLN A 95 -9.71 12.98 -15.17
C GLN A 95 -8.96 13.09 -16.49
N GLN A 96 -7.63 12.97 -16.46
CA GLN A 96 -6.78 13.07 -17.64
C GLN A 96 -6.77 11.81 -18.52
N GLY A 97 -7.48 10.74 -18.13
CA GLY A 97 -7.77 9.53 -18.91
C GLY A 97 -6.75 9.18 -20.01
N HIS A 98 -5.77 8.34 -19.68
CA HIS A 98 -4.90 7.73 -20.70
C HIS A 98 -5.64 6.67 -21.51
#